data_AF-A0A4Q0IUG6-F1
#
_entry.id   AF-A0A4Q0IUG6-F1
#
_cell.length_a   1.000
_cell.length_b   1.000
_cell.length_c   1.000
_cell.angle_alpha   90.00
_cell.angle_beta   90.00
_cell.angle_gamma   90.00
#
_symmetry.space_group_name_H-M   'P 1'
#
loop_
_entity.id
_entity.type
_entity.pdbx_description
1 polymer ?
#
loop_
_entity_poly.entity_id
_entity_poly.type
_entity_poly.pdbx_seq_one_letter_code
_entity_poly.pdbx_strand_id
1 'polypeptide(L)'
;MTLDPNKLKADILSDMRVELSDEFDRNFERKGFFSDKWKPRAHDYSRGSLLLVSSAMRRSAQGKVSGNGVRFSSSLPYTTLHNEGGKITVTAKMKRFFWAKFKGTGDDAWRRMALMKVGKVITMPERRFIGDGPETQRIIREAIDRNLKQFNIQLTDFLRQ
;
A
#
# COMPACT_ATOMS: atom_id res chain seq x y z
N MET A 1 22.13 32.38 11.56
CA MET A 1 21.18 31.31 11.16
C MET A 1 21.08 31.35 9.65
N THR A 2 21.43 30.29 8.92
CA THR A 2 21.47 30.32 7.44
C THR A 2 20.18 29.74 6.86
N LEU A 3 19.50 30.51 6.01
CA LEU A 3 18.33 30.05 5.26
C LEU A 3 18.80 29.15 4.11
N ASP A 4 18.36 27.89 4.10
CA ASP A 4 18.73 26.91 3.07
C ASP A 4 17.48 26.33 2.38
N PRO A 5 17.20 26.71 1.12
CA PRO A 5 16.09 26.17 0.35
C PRO A 5 16.17 24.66 0.11
N ASN A 6 17.38 24.10 0.01
CA ASN A 6 17.55 22.66 -0.19
C ASN A 6 17.19 21.89 1.08
N LYS A 7 17.51 22.44 2.24
CA LYS A 7 17.08 21.92 3.54
C LYS A 7 15.55 21.93 3.64
N LEU A 8 14.90 23.06 3.34
CA LEU A 8 13.43 23.15 3.33
C LEU A 8 12.79 22.05 2.47
N LYS A 9 13.29 21.87 1.25
CA LYS A 9 12.80 20.82 0.35
C LYS A 9 13.02 19.42 0.93
N ALA A 10 14.19 19.16 1.51
CA ALA A 10 14.50 17.87 2.11
C ALA A 10 13.58 17.56 3.31
N ASP A 11 13.32 18.56 4.15
CA ASP A 11 12.44 18.45 5.32
C ASP A 11 10.99 18.16 4.88
N ILE A 12 10.45 18.90 3.89
CA ILE A 12 9.13 18.64 3.29
C ILE A 12 9.02 17.19 2.80
N LEU A 13 9.99 16.74 1.99
CA LEU A 13 9.95 15.41 1.40
C LEU A 13 10.12 14.30 2.46
N SER A 14 10.89 14.56 3.51
CA SER A 14 11.05 13.65 4.65
C SER A 14 9.74 13.51 5.42
N ASP A 15 9.11 14.64 5.79
CA ASP A 15 7.85 14.67 6.53
C ASP A 15 6.73 13.99 5.74
N MET A 16 6.58 14.34 4.45
CA MET A 16 5.64 13.67 3.55
C MET A 16 5.86 12.15 3.53
N ARG A 17 7.13 11.69 3.46
CA ARG A 17 7.44 10.26 3.44
C ARG A 17 7.02 9.58 4.73
N VAL A 18 7.34 10.16 5.88
CA VAL A 18 7.02 9.60 7.19
C VAL A 18 5.51 9.52 7.38
N GLU A 19 4.81 10.64 7.20
CA GLU A 19 3.38 10.73 7.46
C GLU A 19 2.54 9.87 6.51
N LEU A 20 2.87 9.86 5.22
CA LEU A 20 2.19 8.98 4.27
C LEU A 20 2.49 7.50 4.54
N SER A 21 3.72 7.17 4.97
CA SER A 21 4.04 5.78 5.34
C SER A 21 3.20 5.32 6.52
N ASP A 22 3.08 6.16 7.54
CA ASP A 22 2.27 5.87 8.72
C ASP A 22 0.78 5.73 8.39
N GLU A 23 0.24 6.60 7.53
CA GLU A 23 -1.17 6.53 7.12
C GLU A 23 -1.48 5.33 6.23
N PHE A 24 -0.59 5.00 5.28
CA PHE A 24 -0.75 3.79 4.47
C PHE A 24 -0.55 2.51 5.28
N ASP A 25 0.26 2.53 6.33
CA ASP A 25 0.38 1.42 7.27
C ASP A 25 -0.92 1.24 8.08
N ARG A 26 -1.51 2.34 8.58
CA ARG A 26 -2.81 2.35 9.26
C ARG A 26 -3.96 1.81 8.40
N ASN A 27 -3.88 1.92 7.08
CA ASN A 27 -4.90 1.34 6.18
C ASN A 27 -5.05 -0.19 6.34
N PHE A 28 -3.97 -0.91 6.68
CA PHE A 28 -4.05 -2.34 6.97
C PHE A 28 -4.82 -2.62 8.26
N GLU A 29 -4.63 -1.81 9.29
CA GLU A 29 -5.34 -1.92 10.57
C GLU A 29 -6.82 -1.59 10.41
N ARG A 30 -7.11 -0.51 9.67
CA ARG A 30 -8.47 -0.09 9.31
C ARG A 30 -9.16 -1.08 8.36
N LYS A 31 -8.39 -1.89 7.63
CA LYS A 31 -8.86 -2.78 6.55
C LYS A 31 -9.60 -2.00 5.46
N GLY A 32 -9.03 -0.87 5.07
CA GLY A 32 -9.63 0.08 4.15
C GLY A 32 -8.63 1.12 3.68
N PHE A 33 -8.91 1.74 2.54
CA PHE A 33 -8.19 2.91 2.09
C PHE A 33 -8.79 4.14 2.80
N PHE A 34 -8.16 4.58 3.89
CA PHE A 34 -8.73 5.61 4.77
C PHE A 34 -10.13 5.20 5.28
N SER A 35 -11.19 5.88 4.84
CA SER A 35 -12.58 5.57 5.15
C SER A 35 -13.15 4.40 4.35
N ASP A 36 -12.57 4.08 3.20
CA ASP A 36 -13.14 3.17 2.22
C ASP A 36 -12.78 1.73 2.55
N LYS A 37 -13.71 1.02 3.20
CA LYS A 37 -13.48 -0.36 3.65
C LYS A 37 -13.27 -1.32 2.48
N TRP A 38 -12.28 -2.19 2.63
CA TRP A 38 -12.01 -3.25 1.66
C TRP A 38 -13.12 -4.29 1.65
N LYS A 39 -13.35 -4.91 0.48
CA LYS A 39 -14.28 -6.03 0.39
C LYS A 39 -13.85 -7.17 1.31
N PRO A 40 -14.76 -7.74 2.11
CA PRO A 40 -14.44 -8.83 3.01
C PRO A 40 -14.04 -10.09 2.24
N ARG A 41 -13.47 -11.07 2.96
CA ARG A 41 -13.21 -12.39 2.40
C ARG A 41 -14.54 -13.07 2.09
N ALA A 42 -14.54 -13.96 1.11
CA ALA A 42 -15.73 -14.76 0.79
C ALA A 42 -16.13 -15.71 1.93
N HIS A 43 -15.18 -16.07 2.79
CA HIS A 43 -15.39 -16.96 3.93
C HIS A 43 -14.68 -16.41 5.17
N ASP A 44 -15.29 -16.70 6.32
CA ASP A 44 -14.66 -16.47 7.60
C ASP A 44 -13.66 -17.58 7.89
N TYR A 45 -12.47 -17.16 8.32
CA TYR A 45 -11.40 -18.05 8.73
C TYR A 45 -11.14 -17.79 10.20
N SER A 46 -10.96 -18.86 10.98
CA SER A 46 -10.65 -18.78 12.42
C SER A 46 -9.35 -18.04 12.69
N ARG A 47 -8.39 -18.07 11.75
CA ARG A 47 -7.08 -17.46 11.90
C ARG A 47 -6.94 -16.17 11.09
N GLY A 48 -6.79 -15.07 11.83
CA GLY A 48 -6.27 -13.79 11.34
C GLY A 48 -7.22 -12.99 10.45
N SER A 49 -6.85 -11.74 10.21
CA SER A 49 -7.63 -10.76 9.46
C SER A 49 -7.19 -10.63 8.00
N LEU A 50 -8.05 -10.06 7.16
CA LEU A 50 -7.75 -9.78 5.75
C LEU A 50 -6.43 -9.00 5.63
N LEU A 51 -5.49 -9.53 4.83
CA LEU A 51 -4.12 -9.00 4.60
C LEU A 51 -3.20 -8.89 5.84
N LEU A 52 -3.66 -9.32 7.01
CA LEU A 52 -2.93 -9.21 8.28
C LEU A 52 -2.50 -10.56 8.86
N VAL A 53 -2.83 -11.69 8.23
CA VAL A 53 -2.46 -13.02 8.75
C VAL A 53 -0.95 -13.16 8.91
N SER A 54 -0.19 -12.83 7.86
CA SER A 54 1.27 -12.78 7.88
C SER A 54 1.81 -11.35 7.88
N SER A 55 0.96 -10.35 7.64
CA SER A 55 1.31 -8.94 7.41
C SER A 55 2.42 -8.71 6.38
N ALA A 56 2.63 -9.65 5.45
CA ALA A 56 3.71 -9.56 4.46
C ALA A 56 3.54 -8.33 3.55
N MET A 57 2.31 -8.04 3.10
CA MET A 57 2.04 -6.86 2.29
C MET A 57 2.29 -5.56 3.06
N ARG A 58 1.81 -5.46 4.30
CA ARG A 58 2.06 -4.32 5.20
C ARG A 58 3.55 -4.03 5.32
N ARG A 59 4.35 -5.06 5.65
CA ARG A 59 5.82 -4.92 5.77
C ARG A 59 6.56 -4.64 4.46
N SER A 60 5.97 -5.02 3.33
CA SER A 60 6.61 -4.85 2.02
C SER A 60 6.49 -3.43 1.47
N ALA A 61 5.48 -2.68 1.92
CA ALA A 61 5.20 -1.32 1.47
C ALA A 61 6.26 -0.35 2.03
N GLN A 62 7.01 0.32 1.16
CA GLN A 62 8.06 1.25 1.57
C GLN A 62 8.00 2.54 0.76
N GLY A 63 8.02 3.67 1.48
CA GLY A 63 8.18 5.02 0.92
C GLY A 63 9.66 5.44 0.91
N LYS A 64 10.12 5.98 -0.22
CA LYS A 64 11.47 6.52 -0.40
C LYS A 64 11.41 7.89 -1.07
N VAL A 65 12.21 8.85 -0.58
CA VAL A 65 12.41 10.12 -1.29
C VAL A 65 13.17 9.85 -2.59
N SER A 66 12.65 10.34 -3.70
CA SER A 66 13.20 10.15 -5.03
C SER A 66 13.06 11.43 -5.85
N GLY A 67 14.17 12.12 -6.11
CA GLY A 67 14.17 13.38 -6.84
C GLY A 67 13.36 14.47 -6.12
N ASN A 68 12.24 14.86 -6.71
CA ASN A 68 11.37 15.94 -6.21
C ASN A 68 10.10 15.41 -5.53
N GLY A 69 10.04 14.13 -5.17
CA GLY A 69 8.85 13.53 -4.57
C GLY A 69 9.13 12.31 -3.72
N VAL A 70 8.06 11.72 -3.21
CA VAL A 70 8.09 10.47 -2.46
C VAL A 70 7.51 9.36 -3.32
N ARG A 71 8.26 8.27 -3.48
CA ARG A 71 7.83 7.08 -4.21
C ARG A 71 7.54 5.96 -3.25
N PHE A 72 6.35 5.37 -3.36
CA PHE A 72 5.99 4.15 -2.67
C PHE A 72 6.13 2.93 -3.59
N SER A 73 6.64 1.83 -3.03
CA SER A 73 6.84 0.57 -3.75
C SER A 73 6.66 -0.62 -2.81
N SER A 74 6.56 -1.81 -3.40
CA SER A 74 6.56 -3.08 -2.67
C SER A 74 7.51 -4.08 -3.30
N SER A 75 8.16 -4.87 -2.46
CA SER A 75 8.98 -6.01 -2.88
C SER A 75 8.17 -7.24 -3.32
N LEU A 76 6.85 -7.23 -3.13
CA LEU A 76 5.97 -8.36 -3.42
C LEU A 76 5.24 -8.15 -4.77
N PRO A 77 5.44 -9.03 -5.77
CA PRO A 77 4.95 -8.79 -7.14
C PRO A 77 3.42 -8.81 -7.28
N TYR A 78 2.71 -9.44 -6.34
CA TYR A 78 1.25 -9.53 -6.37
C TYR A 78 0.55 -8.33 -5.73
N THR A 79 1.30 -7.37 -5.16
CA THR A 79 0.71 -6.23 -4.45
C THR A 79 -0.04 -5.30 -5.37
N THR A 80 0.41 -5.09 -6.60
CA THR A 80 -0.31 -4.34 -7.63
C THR A 80 -1.73 -4.89 -7.83
N LEU A 81 -1.86 -6.21 -7.98
CA LEU A 81 -3.17 -6.85 -8.16
C LEU A 81 -4.09 -6.66 -6.94
N HIS A 82 -3.53 -6.59 -5.73
CA HIS A 82 -4.33 -6.25 -4.56
C HIS A 82 -4.67 -4.77 -4.49
N ASN A 83 -3.76 -3.88 -4.88
CA ASN A 83 -3.94 -2.44 -4.76
C ASN A 83 -4.92 -1.88 -5.78
N GLU A 84 -4.88 -2.40 -7.02
CA GLU A 84 -5.69 -1.94 -8.16
C GLU A 84 -6.87 -2.88 -8.44
N GLY A 85 -6.87 -4.08 -7.83
CA GLY A 85 -7.76 -5.15 -8.25
C GLY A 85 -7.35 -5.72 -9.60
N GLY A 86 -8.15 -6.64 -10.13
CA GLY A 86 -7.92 -7.13 -11.49
C GLY A 86 -8.52 -8.49 -11.77
N LYS A 87 -8.15 -9.05 -12.91
CA LYS A 87 -8.65 -10.32 -13.42
C LYS A 87 -7.47 -11.28 -13.66
N ILE A 88 -7.57 -12.49 -13.12
CA ILE A 88 -6.60 -13.56 -13.34
C ILE A 88 -7.25 -14.62 -14.21
N THR A 89 -6.66 -14.92 -15.36
CA THR A 89 -7.11 -16.01 -16.23
C THR A 89 -6.44 -17.32 -15.81
N VAL A 90 -7.24 -18.35 -15.54
CA VAL A 90 -6.74 -19.68 -15.15
C VAL A 90 -6.00 -20.31 -16.32
N THR A 91 -4.72 -20.60 -16.11
CA THR A 91 -3.85 -21.27 -17.09
C THR A 91 -3.71 -22.77 -16.80
N ALA A 92 -3.32 -23.56 -17.80
CA ALA A 92 -3.01 -24.97 -17.61
C ALA A 92 -1.86 -25.18 -16.59
N LYS A 93 -0.87 -24.28 -16.56
CA LYS A 93 0.24 -24.29 -15.59
C LYS A 93 -0.28 -24.13 -14.15
N MET A 94 -1.24 -23.21 -13.93
CA MET A 94 -1.87 -23.04 -12.63
C MET A 94 -2.60 -24.32 -12.18
N LYS A 95 -3.36 -24.96 -13.08
CA LYS A 95 -4.05 -26.22 -12.75
C LYS A 95 -3.08 -27.32 -12.32
N ARG A 96 -1.94 -27.45 -13.02
CA ARG A 96 -0.88 -28.40 -12.63
C ARG A 96 -0.34 -28.11 -11.23
N PHE A 97 -0.09 -26.84 -10.92
CA PHE A 97 0.32 -26.42 -9.58
C PHE A 97 -0.74 -26.74 -8.52
N PHE A 98 -2.03 -26.48 -8.79
CA PHE A 98 -3.11 -26.78 -7.86
C PHE A 98 -3.24 -28.29 -7.60
N TRP A 99 -3.08 -29.14 -8.63
CA TRP A 99 -3.03 -30.58 -8.44
C TRP A 99 -1.85 -31.03 -7.57
N ALA A 100 -0.66 -30.46 -7.78
CA ALA A 100 0.51 -30.76 -6.96
C ALA A 100 0.29 -30.35 -5.49
N LYS A 101 -0.33 -29.19 -5.24
CA LYS A 101 -0.70 -28.76 -3.89
C LYS A 101 -1.72 -29.68 -3.25
N PHE A 102 -2.80 -30.04 -3.95
CA PHE A 102 -3.79 -30.99 -3.44
C PHE A 102 -3.16 -32.33 -3.04
N LYS A 103 -2.30 -32.90 -3.89
CA LYS A 103 -1.59 -34.16 -3.56
C LYS A 103 -0.70 -34.04 -2.32
N GLY A 104 -0.09 -32.86 -2.11
CA GLY A 104 0.78 -32.63 -0.97
C GLY A 104 0.04 -32.30 0.33
N THR A 105 -1.13 -31.67 0.27
CA THR A 105 -1.83 -31.15 1.47
C THR A 105 -3.16 -31.84 1.78
N GLY A 106 -3.79 -32.53 0.82
CA GLY A 106 -5.14 -33.10 0.96
C GLY A 106 -6.29 -32.08 0.99
N ASP A 107 -5.99 -30.78 1.08
CA ASP A 107 -6.99 -29.70 1.14
C ASP A 107 -7.82 -29.55 -0.16
N ASP A 108 -9.11 -29.82 -0.06
CA ASP A 108 -10.11 -29.76 -1.15
C ASP A 108 -10.26 -28.37 -1.79
N ALA A 109 -9.80 -27.28 -1.16
CA ALA A 109 -9.71 -25.98 -1.83
C ALA A 109 -8.82 -26.06 -3.09
N TRP A 110 -7.69 -26.77 -3.00
CA TRP A 110 -6.80 -26.98 -4.15
C TRP A 110 -7.44 -27.84 -5.22
N ARG A 111 -8.19 -28.88 -4.85
CA ARG A 111 -8.94 -29.72 -5.79
C ARG A 111 -9.97 -28.91 -6.57
N ARG A 112 -10.75 -28.06 -5.89
CA ARG A 112 -11.73 -27.17 -6.54
C ARG A 112 -11.08 -26.22 -7.55
N MET A 113 -9.93 -25.65 -7.22
CA MET A 113 -9.15 -24.82 -8.15
C MET A 113 -8.58 -25.63 -9.33
N ALA A 114 -8.08 -26.83 -9.08
CA ALA A 114 -7.51 -27.72 -10.08
C ALA A 114 -8.54 -28.22 -11.11
N LEU A 115 -9.83 -28.25 -10.74
CA LEU A 115 -10.92 -28.65 -11.63
C LEU A 115 -11.47 -27.51 -12.51
N MET A 116 -11.06 -26.26 -12.28
CA MET A 116 -11.52 -25.11 -13.09
C MET A 116 -11.18 -25.28 -14.58
N LYS A 117 -12.04 -24.76 -15.47
CA LYS A 117 -11.76 -24.70 -16.91
C LYS A 117 -10.61 -23.73 -17.18
N VAL A 118 -9.67 -24.11 -18.05
CA VAL A 118 -8.63 -23.18 -18.55
C VAL A 118 -9.31 -22.04 -19.29
N GLY A 119 -8.86 -20.80 -19.06
CA GLY A 119 -9.50 -19.59 -19.56
C GLY A 119 -10.57 -19.00 -18.62
N LYS A 120 -10.95 -19.69 -17.54
CA LYS A 120 -11.84 -19.10 -16.52
C LYS A 120 -11.18 -17.87 -15.91
N VAL A 121 -11.93 -16.78 -15.78
CA VAL A 121 -11.46 -15.53 -15.17
C VAL A 121 -11.84 -15.48 -13.70
N ILE A 122 -10.87 -15.19 -12.85
CA ILE A 122 -11.03 -14.95 -11.41
C ILE A 122 -10.89 -13.45 -11.18
N THR A 123 -11.90 -12.83 -10.59
CA THR A 123 -11.88 -11.39 -10.27
C THR A 123 -11.31 -11.18 -8.86
N MET A 124 -10.22 -10.42 -8.76
CA MET A 124 -9.66 -9.94 -7.50
C MET A 124 -10.24 -8.54 -7.21
N PRO A 125 -10.88 -8.33 -6.05
CA PRO A 125 -11.33 -6.99 -5.68
C PRO A 125 -10.16 -6.10 -5.31
N GLU A 126 -10.31 -4.83 -5.62
CA GLU A 126 -9.41 -3.76 -5.20
C GLU A 126 -9.41 -3.64 -3.67
N ARG A 127 -8.21 -3.56 -3.10
CA ARG A 127 -7.92 -3.34 -1.68
C ARG A 127 -6.85 -2.28 -1.57
N ARG A 128 -7.09 -1.14 -2.23
CA ARG A 128 -6.18 0.00 -2.26
C ARG A 128 -5.65 0.26 -0.85
N PHE A 129 -4.34 0.16 -0.68
CA PHE A 129 -3.67 0.37 0.60
C PHE A 129 -2.66 1.52 0.48
N ILE A 130 -2.16 1.76 -0.73
CA ILE A 130 -1.38 2.93 -1.13
C ILE A 130 -2.05 3.52 -2.36
N GLY A 131 -2.09 4.84 -2.44
CA GLY A 131 -2.59 5.52 -3.62
C GLY A 131 -2.84 6.98 -3.33
N ASP A 132 -3.35 7.67 -4.34
CA ASP A 132 -3.79 9.05 -4.19
C ASP A 132 -5.29 9.12 -3.84
N GLY A 133 -5.68 10.18 -3.14
CA GLY A 133 -7.03 10.44 -2.68
C GLY A 133 -7.12 11.68 -1.79
N PRO A 134 -8.33 12.10 -1.37
CA PRO A 134 -8.53 13.32 -0.59
C PRO A 134 -7.68 13.38 0.68
N GLU A 135 -7.63 12.28 1.43
CA GLU A 135 -6.81 12.19 2.64
C GLU A 135 -5.31 12.21 2.35
N THR A 136 -4.87 11.59 1.25
CA THR A 136 -3.47 11.64 0.82
C THR A 136 -3.06 13.08 0.49
N GLN A 137 -3.90 13.79 -0.26
CA GLN A 137 -3.67 15.20 -0.60
C GLN A 137 -3.71 16.11 0.63
N ARG A 138 -4.58 15.81 1.61
CA ARG A 138 -4.64 16.53 2.88
C ARG A 138 -3.32 16.40 3.65
N ILE A 139 -2.82 15.17 3.82
CA ILE A 139 -1.55 14.90 4.51
C ILE A 139 -0.38 15.63 3.83
N ILE A 140 -0.34 15.57 2.49
CA ILE A 140 0.69 16.26 1.70
C ILE A 140 0.65 17.77 1.94
N ARG A 141 -0.54 18.39 1.88
CA ARG A 141 -0.70 19.83 2.11
C ARG A 141 -0.29 20.21 3.53
N GLU A 142 -0.72 19.45 4.53
CA GLU A 142 -0.37 19.71 5.93
C GLU A 142 1.14 19.64 6.17
N ALA A 143 1.83 18.67 5.57
CA ALA A 143 3.28 18.56 5.65
C ALA A 143 3.98 19.77 5.01
N ILE A 144 3.54 20.19 3.82
CA ILE A 144 4.07 21.37 3.13
C ILE A 144 3.83 22.64 3.97
N ASP A 145 2.60 22.87 4.42
CA ASP A 145 2.20 24.06 5.15
C ASP A 145 2.96 24.21 6.47
N ARG A 146 3.16 23.10 7.21
CA ARG A 146 3.96 23.12 8.45
C ARG A 146 5.40 23.53 8.17
N ASN A 147 6.02 22.95 7.16
CA ASN A 147 7.40 23.28 6.79
C ASN A 147 7.55 24.73 6.31
N LEU A 148 6.63 25.23 5.49
CA LEU A 148 6.64 26.62 5.03
C LEU A 148 6.45 27.61 6.19
N LYS A 149 5.58 27.29 7.16
CA LYS A 149 5.41 28.12 8.37
C LYS A 149 6.70 28.20 9.18
N GLN A 150 7.39 27.07 9.39
CA GLN A 150 8.67 27.04 10.10
C GLN A 150 9.74 27.85 9.37
N PHE A 151 9.82 27.72 8.05
CA PHE A 151 10.74 28.51 7.24
C PHE A 151 10.45 30.01 7.30
N ASN A 152 9.18 30.40 7.29
CA ASN A 152 8.79 31.81 7.38
C ASN A 152 9.18 32.45 8.73
N ILE A 153 9.11 31.68 9.83
CA ILE A 153 9.60 32.13 11.15
C ILE A 153 11.11 32.37 11.08
N GLN A 154 11.88 31.39 10.55
CA GLN A 154 13.32 31.52 10.39
C GLN A 154 13.71 32.72 9.51
N LEU A 155 12.95 32.96 8.43
CA LEU A 155 13.15 34.11 7.55
C LEU A 155 12.91 35.43 8.28
N THR A 156 11.84 35.50 9.07
CA THR A 156 11.51 36.70 9.85
C THR A 156 12.60 37.00 10.88
N ASP A 157 13.09 35.99 11.58
CA ASP A 157 14.16 36.16 12.58
C ASP A 157 15.51 36.51 11.96
N PHE A 158 15.78 36.01 10.75
CA PHE A 158 16.95 36.41 9.97
C PHE A 158 16.89 37.89 9.56
N LEU A 159 15.73 38.37 9.10
CA LEU A 159 15.54 39.77 8.67
C LEU A 159 15.54 40.79 9.83
N ARG A 160 15.36 40.33 11.07
CA ARG A 160 15.42 41.18 12.28
C ARG A 160 16.85 41.42 12.79
N GLN A 161 17.82 40.63 12.32
CA GLN A 161 19.25 40.75 12.65
C GLN A 161 19.91 41.78 11.75
#